data_AF-A0A924DBF6-F1
#
_entry.id   AF-A0A924DBF6-F1
#
_cell.length_a   1.000
_cell.length_b   1.000
_cell.length_c   1.000
_cell.angle_alpha   90.00
_cell.angle_beta   90.00
_cell.angle_gamma   90.00
#
_symmetry.space_group_name_H-M   'P 1'
#
loop_
_entity.id
_entity.type
_entity.pdbx_description
1 polymer ?
#
loop_
_entity_poly.entity_id
_entity_poly.type
_entity_poly.pdbx_seq_one_letter_code
_entity_poly.pdbx_strand_id
1 'polypeptide(L)' 'MNRQRDFGDLVFIDLRDRTGIVQVVIDRKDASSELVTLANSVRSEFVLSVKGKVRRRTPGAENPNLKTGEIEIAVTSL' A
#
# COMPACT_ATOMS: atom_id res chain seq x y z
N MET A 1 1.69 3.63 10.61
CA MET A 1 0.76 2.96 9.67
C MET A 1 -0.64 2.90 10.30
N ASN A 2 -1.71 3.25 9.58
CA ASN A 2 -3.06 3.33 10.17
C ASN A 2 -3.89 2.02 10.05
N ARG A 3 -3.79 1.25 8.94
CA ARG A 3 -4.52 -0.04 8.79
C ARG A 3 -3.88 -0.95 7.73
N GLN A 4 -3.74 -2.25 8.03
CA GLN A 4 -3.42 -3.30 7.06
C GLN A 4 -4.74 -3.96 6.66
N ARG A 5 -4.94 -4.20 5.37
CA ARG A 5 -6.03 -5.05 4.88
C ARG A 5 -5.44 -6.13 3.99
N ASP A 6 -5.54 -7.38 4.42
CA ASP A 6 -5.06 -8.55 3.69
C ASP A 6 -6.23 -9.18 2.93
N PHE A 7 -6.09 -9.30 1.61
CA PHE A 7 -7.05 -9.94 0.72
C PHE A 7 -6.44 -11.18 0.05
N GLY A 8 -5.58 -11.92 0.76
CA GLY A 8 -4.95 -13.15 0.27
C GLY A 8 -3.77 -12.86 -0.65
N ASP A 9 -4.01 -12.40 -1.88
CA ASP A 9 -2.96 -12.09 -2.85
C ASP A 9 -2.50 -10.63 -2.80
N LEU A 10 -3.30 -9.76 -2.19
CA LEU A 10 -3.05 -8.32 -2.12
C LEU A 10 -2.92 -7.86 -0.68
N VAL A 11 -1.85 -7.12 -0.40
CA VAL A 11 -1.66 -6.41 0.87
C VAL A 11 -1.84 -4.92 0.64
N PHE A 12 -2.78 -4.32 1.36
CA PHE A 12 -2.98 -2.87 1.35
C PHE A 12 -2.50 -2.24 2.66
N ILE A 13 -1.74 -1.16 2.52
CA ILE A 13 -1.17 -0.39 3.61
C ILE A 13 -1.58 1.08 3.42
N ASP A 14 -2.24 1.66 4.43
CA ASP A 14 -2.46 3.10 4.48
C ASP A 14 -1.20 3.77 5.07
N LEU A 15 -0.40 4.39 4.19
CA LEU A 15 0.81 5.13 4.56
C LEU A 15 0.45 6.60 4.83
N ARG A 16 0.87 7.11 6.00
CA ARG A 16 0.57 8.47 6.45
C ARG A 16 1.85 9.27 6.57
N ASP A 17 1.82 10.47 6.02
CA ASP A 17 2.85 11.49 6.24
C ASP A 17 2.21 12.82 6.66
N ARG A 18 2.99 13.91 6.65
CA ARG A 18 2.49 15.25 7.00
C ARG A 18 1.45 15.81 6.03
N THR A 19 1.38 15.30 4.80
CA THR A 19 0.52 15.81 3.72
C THR A 19 -0.82 15.07 3.64
N GLY A 20 -0.87 13.83 4.12
CA GLY A 20 -2.09 13.05 4.17
C GLY A 20 -1.84 11.55 4.27
N ILE A 21 -2.79 10.79 3.72
CA ILE A 21 -2.74 9.33 3.67
C ILE A 21 -2.76 8.93 2.19
N VAL A 22 -1.90 7.99 1.82
CA VAL A 22 -1.88 7.33 0.51
C VAL A 22 -1.99 5.82 0.69
N GLN A 23 -2.71 5.16 -0.22
CA GLN A 23 -2.77 3.70 -0.25
C GLN A 23 -1.59 3.14 -1.01
N VAL A 24 -0.93 2.19 -0.37
CA VAL A 24 0.17 1.41 -0.91
C VAL A 24 -0.33 -0.03 -1.08
N VAL A 25 -0.09 -0.62 -2.24
CA VAL A 25 -0.52 -1.98 -2.57
C VAL A 25 0.68 -2.84 -2.95
N ILE A 26 0.72 -4.04 -2.38
CA ILE A 26 1.72 -5.06 -2.68
C ILE A 26 0.97 -6.25 -3.27
N ASP A 27 1.26 -6.56 -4.54
CA ASP A 27 0.77 -7.76 -5.20
C ASP A 27 1.73 -8.91 -4.94
N ARG A 28 1.30 -9.89 -4.13
CA ARG A 28 2.14 -11.03 -3.75
C ARG A 28 2.50 -11.92 -4.94
N LYS A 29 1.77 -11.84 -6.06
CA LYS A 29 2.07 -12.62 -7.28
C LYS A 29 3.23 -12.02 -8.08
N ASP A 30 3.33 -10.70 -8.07
CA ASP A 30 4.36 -9.97 -8.83
C ASP A 30 5.54 -9.51 -7.95
N ALA A 31 5.41 -9.61 -6.62
CA ALA A 31 6.44 -9.20 -5.66
C ALA A 31 7.52 -10.26 -5.46
N SER A 32 8.75 -9.81 -5.14
CA SER A 32 9.81 -10.70 -4.70
C SER A 32 9.46 -11.34 -3.34
N SER A 33 10.01 -12.53 -3.08
CA SER A 33 9.83 -13.25 -1.81
C SER A 33 10.28 -12.43 -0.59
N GLU A 34 11.33 -11.62 -0.76
CA GLU A 34 11.83 -10.67 0.23
C GLU A 34 10.79 -9.59 0.54
N LEU A 35 10.21 -8.98 -0.49
CA LEU A 35 9.18 -7.95 -0.34
C LEU A 35 7.92 -8.50 0.33
N VAL A 36 7.51 -9.73 -0.01
CA VAL A 36 6.37 -10.40 0.63
C VAL A 36 6.66 -10.68 2.11
N THR A 37 7.85 -11.18 2.43
CA THR A 37 8.28 -11.41 3.82
C THR A 37 8.26 -10.11 4.63
N LEU A 38 8.84 -9.05 4.07
CA LEU A 38 8.88 -7.75 4.72
C LEU A 38 7.47 -7.18 4.92
N ALA A 39 6.61 -7.22 3.90
CA ALA A 39 5.22 -6.80 3.99
C ALA A 39 4.42 -7.55 5.07
N ASN A 40 4.65 -8.86 5.20
CA ASN A 40 4.02 -9.69 6.24
C ASN A 40 4.56 -9.39 7.64
N SER A 41 5.74 -8.76 7.75
CA SER A 41 6.32 -8.35 9.03
C SER A 41 5.84 -6.98 9.50
N VAL A 42 5.31 -6.15 8.59
CA VAL A 42 4.83 -4.80 8.91
C VAL A 42 3.69 -4.87 9.94
N ARG A 43 3.74 -4.00 10.95
CA ARG A 43 2.70 -3.84 11.98
C ARG A 43 2.32 -2.37 12.12
N SER A 44 1.29 -2.09 12.91
CA SER A 44 0.89 -0.71 13.26
C SER A 44 2.08 0.06 13.83
N GLU A 45 2.13 1.38 13.54
CA GLU A 45 3.21 2.29 13.95
C GLU A 45 4.62 2.09 13.35
N PHE A 46 4.79 1.21 12.34
CA PHE A 46 6.07 1.15 11.63
C PHE A 46 6.29 2.41 10.75
N VAL A 47 7.54 2.89 10.74
CA VAL A 47 8.03 3.89 9.79
C VAL A 47 8.54 3.15 8.56
N LEU A 48 7.91 3.42 7.41
CA LEU A 48 8.20 2.72 6.17
C LEU A 48 8.70 3.70 5.12
N SER A 49 9.66 3.25 4.31
CA SER A 49 10.07 3.93 3.08
C SER A 49 9.68 3.05 1.91
N VAL A 50 8.82 3.54 1.02
CA VAL A 50 8.32 2.72 -0.09
C VAL A 50 8.74 3.30 -1.43
N LYS A 51 9.07 2.43 -2.36
CA LYS A 51 9.30 2.77 -3.77
C LYS A 51 8.32 1.97 -4.62
N GLY A 52 7.67 2.64 -5.56
CA GLY A 52 6.69 2.01 -6.42
C GLY A 52 6.18 2.92 -7.53
N LYS A 53 5.27 2.38 -8.33
CA LYS A 53 4.63 3.10 -9.44
C LYS A 53 3.27 3.62 -8.99
N VAL A 54 3.02 4.91 -9.20
CA VAL A 54 1.68 5.48 -9.02
C VAL A 54 0.76 4.98 -10.13
N ARG A 55 -0.40 4.44 -9.76
CA ARG A 55 -1.45 4.03 -10.69
C ARG A 55 -2.82 4.44 -10.18
N ARG A 56 -3.79 4.47 -11.10
CA ARG A 56 -5.20 4.57 -10.73
C ARG A 56 -5.59 3.35 -9.89
N ARG A 57 -6.46 3.55 -8.92
CA ARG A 57 -7.12 2.42 -8.26
C ARG A 57 -7.99 1.66 -9.25
N THR A 58 -8.27 0.40 -8.96
CA THR A 58 -9.24 -0.38 -9.72
C THR A 58 -10.59 0.35 -9.71
N PRO A 59 -11.31 0.40 -10.85
CA PRO A 59 -12.61 1.03 -10.91
C PRO A 59 -13.55 0.52 -9.82
N GLY A 60 -14.16 1.44 -9.05
CA GLY A 60 -15.03 1.14 -7.91
C GLY A 60 -14.30 1.02 -6.56
N ALA A 61 -12.97 1.07 -6.53
CA ALA A 61 -12.16 1.07 -5.30
C ALA A 61 -11.66 2.48 -4.92
N GLU A 62 -12.12 3.52 -5.60
CA GLU A 62 -11.83 4.92 -5.28
C GLU A 62 -12.41 5.29 -3.91
N ASN A 63 -11.67 6.12 -3.16
CA ASN A 63 -12.12 6.59 -1.85
C ASN A 63 -12.32 8.12 -1.85
N PRO A 64 -13.56 8.63 -1.97
CA PRO A 64 -13.80 10.08 -2.07
C PRO A 64 -13.44 10.86 -0.81
N ASN A 65 -13.25 10.18 0.34
CA ASN A 65 -12.84 10.82 1.59
C ASN A 65 -11.33 11.10 1.66
N LEU A 66 -10.53 10.65 0.68
CA LEU A 66 -9.09 10.85 0.63
C LEU A 66 -8.72 11.73 -0.56
N LYS A 67 -7.79 12.68 -0.34
CA LYS A 67 -7.21 13.49 -1.43
C LYS A 67 -6.52 12.63 -2.49
N THR A 68 -5.94 11.50 -2.09
CA THR A 68 -5.33 10.51 -2.99
C THR A 68 -6.29 9.34 -3.29
N GLY A 69 -7.59 9.55 -3.14
CA GLY A 69 -8.61 8.51 -3.21
C GLY A 69 -8.70 7.78 -4.55
N GLU A 70 -8.27 8.43 -5.62
CA GLU A 70 -8.31 7.90 -6.99
C GLU A 70 -7.05 7.13 -7.40
N ILE A 71 -6.01 7.18 -6.56
CA ILE A 71 -4.69 6.61 -6.87
C ILE A 71 -4.19 5.69 -5.75
N GLU A 72 -3.22 4.87 -6.11
CA GLU A 72 -2.45 4.02 -5.21
C GLU A 72 -1.03 3.83 -5.73
N ILE A 73 -0.12 3.37 -4.86
CA ILE A 73 1.26 3.06 -5.21
C ILE A 73 1.41 1.54 -5.25
N ALA A 74 1.67 0.99 -6.43
CA ALA A 74 2.08 -0.40 -6.60
C ALA A 74 3.56 -0.53 -6.23
N VAL A 75 3.84 -1.22 -5.11
CA VAL A 75 5.18 -1.28 -4.52
C VAL A 75 6.10 -2.18 -5.31
N THR A 76 7.31 -1.68 -5.53
CA THR A 76 8.44 -2.44 -6.09
C THR A 76 9.53 -2.70 -5.04
N SER A 77 9.62 -1.88 -3.99
CA SER A 77 10.57 -2.04 -2.87
C SER A 77 10.04 -1.33 -1.62
N LEU A 78 10.37 -1.87 -0.45
CA LEU A 78 9.95 -1.42 0.88
C LEU A 78 11.14 -1.41 1.84
#